data_AF-A0A451AG27-F1
#
_entry.id   AF-A0A451AG27-F1
#
_cell.length_a   1.000
_cell.length_b   1.000
_cell.length_c   1.000
_cell.angle_alpha   90.00
_cell.angle_beta   90.00
_cell.angle_gamma   90.00
#
_symmetry.space_group_name_H-M   'P 1'
#
loop_
_entity.id
_entity.type
_entity.pdbx_description
1 polymer ?
#
loop_
_entity_poly.entity_id
_entity_poly.type
_entity_poly.pdbx_seq_one_letter_code
_entity_poly.pdbx_strand_id
1 'polypeptide(L)'
;LTQVDLERMPFYEAIMERGVRQGMERGMERGMERGIERGMKRGMERGRGEGEAVLLLRQLNRKFGPLAPEMERKIRGASLETLALWGDRVLDAQTLDEVFS
;
A
#
# COMPACT_ATOMS: atom_id res chain seq x y z
N LEU A 1 15.71 46.62 31.51
CA LEU A 1 16.02 45.48 30.62
C LEU A 1 15.95 46.00 29.20
N THR A 2 17.07 46.11 28.50
CA THR A 2 17.10 46.48 27.09
C THR A 2 16.48 45.35 26.27
N GLN A 3 15.38 45.63 25.59
CA GLN A 3 14.79 44.71 24.63
C GLN A 3 15.76 44.58 23.45
N VAL A 4 16.37 43.41 23.31
CA VAL A 4 17.24 43.12 22.17
C VAL A 4 16.36 42.95 20.93
N ASP A 5 16.57 43.79 19.93
CA ASP A 5 15.95 43.65 18.61
C ASP A 5 16.72 42.62 17.79
N LEU A 6 16.20 41.40 17.76
CA LEU A 6 16.82 40.25 17.09
C LEU A 6 16.98 40.47 15.58
N GLU A 7 16.05 41.19 14.95
CA GLU A 7 16.06 41.42 13.49
C GLU A 7 17.20 42.33 13.04
N ARG A 8 17.70 43.18 13.95
CA ARG A 8 18.83 44.09 13.70
C ARG A 8 20.20 43.47 14.01
N MET A 9 20.25 42.23 14.48
CA MET A 9 21.50 41.58 14.79
C MET A 9 22.24 41.14 13.51
N PRO A 10 23.58 41.31 13.42
CA PRO A 10 24.35 40.94 12.23
C PRO A 10 24.24 39.46 11.83
N PHE A 11 23.84 38.59 12.75
CA PHE A 11 23.71 37.14 12.54
C PHE A 11 22.27 36.69 12.25
N TYR A 12 21.29 37.59 12.29
CA TYR A 12 19.87 37.25 12.10
C TYR A 12 19.61 36.58 10.74
N GLU A 13 20.06 37.21 9.66
CA GLU A 13 19.91 36.68 8.30
C GLU A 13 20.58 35.31 8.14
N ALA A 14 21.80 35.15 8.67
CA ALA A 14 22.53 33.88 8.62
C ALA A 14 21.82 32.75 9.39
N ILE A 15 21.23 33.05 10.55
CA ILE A 15 20.43 32.09 11.33
C ILE A 15 19.16 31.72 10.56
N MET A 16 18.46 32.71 10.00
CA MET A 16 17.23 32.49 9.24
C MET A 16 17.49 31.68 7.96
N GLU A 17 18.52 32.01 7.19
CA GLU A 17 18.92 31.27 6.00
C GLU A 17 19.27 29.82 6.35
N ARG A 18 20.06 29.62 7.41
CA ARG A 18 20.40 28.27 7.90
C ARG A 18 19.16 27.52 8.35
N GLY A 19 18.24 28.17 9.05
CA GLY A 19 16.97 27.58 9.50
C GLY A 19 16.08 27.17 8.34
N VAL A 20 15.91 28.03 7.33
CA VAL A 20 15.16 27.73 6.11
C VAL A 20 15.80 26.57 5.35
N ARG A 21 17.12 26.60 5.15
CA ARG A 21 17.86 25.55 4.45
C ARG A 21 17.72 24.20 5.16
N GLN A 22 17.98 24.16 6.47
CA GLN A 22 17.82 22.95 7.27
C GLN A 22 16.36 22.46 7.30
N GLY A 23 15.41 23.38 7.37
CA GLY A 23 13.98 23.06 7.32
C GLY A 23 13.59 22.41 6.00
N MET A 24 14.06 22.95 4.88
CA MET A 24 13.84 22.40 3.54
C MET A 24 14.50 21.03 3.37
N GLU A 25 15.78 20.89 3.74
CA GLU A 25 16.51 19.62 3.66
C GLU A 25 15.80 18.52 4.47
N ARG A 26 15.49 18.79 5.75
CA ARG A 26 14.79 17.83 6.62
C ARG A 26 13.37 17.54 6.13
N GLY A 27 12.69 18.55 5.60
CA GLY A 27 11.35 18.40 5.04
C GLY A 27 11.33 17.49 3.83
N MET A 28 12.29 17.69 2.92
CA MET A 28 12.45 16.88 1.71
C MET A 28 12.85 15.44 2.05
N GLU A 29 13.83 15.25 2.93
CA GLU A 29 14.28 13.92 3.38
C GLU A 29 13.13 13.13 3.99
N ARG A 30 12.42 13.71 4.97
CA ARG A 30 11.27 13.07 5.62
C ARG A 30 10.11 12.83 4.66
N GLY A 31 9.88 13.75 3.73
CA GLY A 31 8.84 13.64 2.71
C GLY A 31 9.12 12.47 1.77
N MET A 32 10.36 12.34 1.31
CA MET A 32 10.80 11.27 0.43
C MET A 32 10.76 9.90 1.12
N GLU A 33 11.31 9.80 2.33
CA GLU A 33 11.30 8.56 3.12
C GLU A 33 9.87 8.04 3.33
N ARG A 34 8.97 8.90 3.81
CA ARG A 34 7.55 8.54 4.02
C ARG A 34 6.84 8.21 2.71
N GLY A 35 7.18 8.93 1.63
CA GLY A 35 6.61 8.69 0.31
C GLY A 35 6.97 7.30 -0.22
N ILE A 36 8.25 6.95 -0.14
CA ILE A 36 8.77 5.64 -0.56
C ILE A 36 8.18 4.53 0.30
N GLU A 37 8.21 4.66 1.62
CA GLU A 37 7.69 3.65 2.55
C GLU A 37 6.21 3.36 2.27
N ARG A 38 5.38 4.41 2.18
CA ARG A 38 3.94 4.27 1.91
C ARG A 38 3.68 3.71 0.52
N GLY A 39 4.43 4.16 -0.48
CA GLY A 39 4.30 3.69 -1.86
C GLY A 39 4.64 2.21 -1.99
N MET A 40 5.76 1.80 -1.40
CA MET A 40 6.24 0.42 -1.42
C MET A 40 5.29 -0.51 -0.67
N LYS A 41 4.84 -0.13 0.54
CA LYS A 41 3.88 -0.92 1.32
C LYS A 41 2.57 -1.14 0.56
N ARG A 42 1.97 -0.06 0.02
CA ARG A 42 0.73 -0.15 -0.76
C ARG A 42 0.92 -0.97 -2.03
N GLY A 43 2.05 -0.80 -2.71
CA GLY A 43 2.39 -1.54 -3.92
C GLY A 43 2.53 -3.04 -3.66
N MET A 44 3.21 -3.43 -2.58
CA MET A 44 3.36 -4.82 -2.18
C MET A 44 2.03 -5.45 -1.76
N GLU A 45 1.24 -4.77 -0.92
CA GLU A 45 -0.08 -5.27 -0.48
C GLU A 45 -1.02 -5.48 -1.68
N ARG A 46 -1.10 -4.50 -2.58
CA ARG A 46 -1.91 -4.58 -3.79
C ARG A 46 -1.41 -5.68 -4.74
N GLY A 47 -0.11 -5.73 -5.00
CA GLY A 47 0.48 -6.73 -5.89
C GLY A 47 0.30 -8.16 -5.38
N ARG A 48 0.39 -8.35 -4.05
CA ARG A 48 0.10 -9.64 -3.42
C ARG A 48 -1.37 -10.05 -3.64
N GLY A 49 -2.32 -9.15 -3.39
CA GLY A 49 -3.75 -9.42 -3.56
C GLY A 49 -4.14 -9.72 -5.01
N GLU A 50 -3.64 -8.90 -5.95
CA GLU A 50 -3.84 -9.14 -7.38
C GLU A 50 -3.24 -10.48 -7.82
N GLY A 51 -2.05 -10.84 -7.32
CA GLY A 51 -1.40 -12.11 -7.59
C GLY A 51 -2.17 -13.32 -7.06
N GLU A 52 -2.60 -13.28 -5.80
CA GLU A 52 -3.40 -14.35 -5.17
C GLU A 52 -4.75 -14.53 -5.89
N ALA A 53 -5.44 -13.43 -6.23
CA ALA A 53 -6.69 -13.48 -7.00
C ALA A 53 -6.51 -14.10 -8.38
N VAL A 54 -5.46 -13.71 -9.12
CA VAL A 54 -5.15 -14.29 -10.45
C VAL A 54 -4.84 -15.78 -10.34
N LEU A 55 -4.08 -16.18 -9.33
CA LEU A 55 -3.76 -17.59 -9.11
C LEU A 55 -5.02 -18.40 -8.80
N LEU A 56 -5.87 -17.93 -7.89
CA LEU A 56 -7.13 -18.58 -7.54
C LEU A 56 -8.06 -18.71 -8.76
N LEU A 57 -8.20 -17.64 -9.56
CA LEU A 57 -8.98 -17.67 -10.80
C LEU A 57 -8.48 -18.76 -11.77
N ARG A 58 -7.16 -18.91 -11.92
CA ARG A 58 -6.58 -19.96 -12.77
C ARG A 58 -6.90 -21.36 -12.23
N GLN A 59 -6.81 -21.56 -10.92
CA GLN A 59 -7.11 -22.85 -10.29
C GLN A 59 -8.59 -23.21 -10.45
N LEU A 60 -9.49 -22.28 -10.17
CA LEU A 60 -10.93 -22.47 -10.30
C LEU A 60 -11.34 -22.73 -11.75
N ASN A 61 -10.84 -21.94 -12.70
CA ASN A 61 -11.11 -22.18 -14.12
C ASN A 61 -10.60 -23.55 -14.60
N ARG A 62 -9.47 -24.02 -14.07
CA ARG A 62 -8.93 -25.35 -14.40
C ARG A 62 -9.77 -26.49 -13.81
N LYS A 63 -10.24 -26.34 -12.57
CA LYS A 63 -10.96 -27.40 -11.84
C LYS A 63 -12.45 -27.47 -12.21
N PHE A 64 -13.08 -26.32 -12.36
CA PHE A 64 -14.54 -26.20 -12.53
C PHE A 64 -14.98 -25.66 -13.90
N GLY A 65 -14.03 -25.24 -14.74
CA GLY A 65 -14.32 -24.60 -16.02
C GLY A 65 -14.58 -23.09 -15.91
N PRO A 66 -15.01 -22.44 -17.01
CA PRO A 66 -15.20 -20.99 -17.06
C PRO A 66 -16.08 -20.46 -15.94
N LEU A 67 -15.57 -19.45 -15.22
CA LEU A 67 -16.33 -18.79 -14.15
C LEU A 67 -17.25 -17.70 -14.71
N ALA A 68 -18.39 -17.49 -14.05
CA ALA A 68 -19.25 -16.35 -14.33
C ALA A 68 -18.53 -15.02 -14.00
N PRO A 69 -18.75 -13.94 -14.78
CA PRO A 69 -18.11 -12.64 -14.57
C PRO A 69 -18.33 -12.04 -13.16
N GLU A 70 -19.46 -12.36 -12.53
CA GLU A 70 -19.80 -11.96 -11.16
C GLU A 70 -18.82 -12.58 -10.16
N MET A 71 -18.48 -13.85 -10.37
CA MET A 71 -17.55 -14.57 -9.51
C MET A 71 -16.13 -14.05 -9.67
N GLU A 72 -15.72 -13.74 -10.91
CA GLU A 72 -14.41 -13.14 -11.15
C GLU A 72 -14.27 -11.78 -10.45
N ARG A 73 -15.31 -10.95 -10.51
CA ARG A 73 -15.35 -9.67 -9.81
C ARG A 73 -15.28 -9.85 -8.29
N LYS A 74 -16.03 -10.82 -7.75
CA LYS A 74 -15.98 -11.18 -6.32
C LYS A 74 -14.57 -11.56 -5.89
N ILE A 75 -13.87 -12.36 -6.68
CA ILE A 75 -12.49 -12.80 -6.38
C ILE A 75 -11.52 -11.63 -6.44
N ARG A 76 -11.58 -10.78 -7.47
CA ARG A 76 -10.67 -9.61 -7.59
C ARG A 76 -10.89 -8.55 -6.52
N GLY A 77 -12.08 -8.49 -5.92
CA GLY A 77 -12.41 -7.57 -4.84
C GLY A 77 -12.27 -8.15 -3.43
N ALA A 78 -11.89 -9.43 -3.30
CA ALA A 78 -11.78 -10.09 -2.00
C ALA A 78 -10.53 -9.63 -1.23
N SER A 79 -10.58 -9.73 0.09
CA SER A 79 -9.41 -9.50 0.95
C SER A 79 -8.40 -10.64 0.80
N LEU A 80 -7.13 -10.38 1.16
CA LEU A 80 -6.07 -11.40 1.16
C LEU A 80 -6.45 -12.63 1.99
N GLU A 81 -7.08 -12.43 3.14
CA GLU A 81 -7.50 -13.51 4.04
C GLU A 81 -8.58 -14.38 3.39
N THR A 82 -9.51 -13.74 2.67
CA THR A 82 -10.58 -14.43 1.96
C THR A 82 -10.03 -15.20 0.75
N LEU A 83 -9.09 -14.61 0.01
CA LEU A 83 -8.39 -15.26 -1.10
C LEU A 83 -7.59 -16.48 -0.63
N ALA A 84 -6.86 -16.37 0.48
CA ALA A 84 -6.13 -17.47 1.08
C ALA A 84 -7.07 -18.61 1.51
N LEU A 85 -8.18 -18.29 2.18
CA LEU A 85 -9.18 -19.27 2.60
C LEU A 85 -9.78 -20.03 1.41
N TRP A 86 -10.14 -19.33 0.34
CA TRP A 86 -10.62 -19.96 -0.89
C TRP A 86 -9.52 -20.76 -1.59
N GLY A 87 -8.28 -20.30 -1.54
CA GLY A 87 -7.09 -21.00 -2.05
C GLY A 87 -6.81 -22.31 -1.32
N ASP A 88 -7.08 -22.41 -0.03
CA ASP A 88 -6.97 -23.67 0.71
C ASP A 88 -8.12 -24.61 0.33
N ARG A 89 -9.35 -24.08 0.30
CA ARG A 89 -10.55 -24.88 -0.01
C ARG A 89 -10.58 -25.42 -1.43
N VAL A 90 -10.04 -24.69 -2.41
CA VAL A 90 -10.07 -25.11 -3.82
C VAL A 90 -9.34 -26.44 -4.04
N LEU A 91 -8.41 -26.81 -3.15
CA LEU A 91 -7.66 -28.06 -3.23
C LEU A 91 -8.61 -29.26 -3.09
N ASP A 92 -9.52 -29.22 -2.12
CA ASP A 92 -10.35 -30.37 -1.74
C ASP A 92 -11.82 -30.25 -2.19
N ALA A 93 -12.32 -29.03 -2.41
CA ALA A 93 -13.72 -28.76 -2.76
C ALA A 93 -14.17 -29.48 -4.04
N GLN A 94 -15.35 -30.07 -4.04
CA GLN A 94 -15.96 -30.72 -5.21
C GLN A 94 -16.85 -29.76 -6.02
N THR A 95 -17.22 -28.62 -5.43
CA THR A 95 -18.09 -27.62 -6.05
C THR A 95 -17.57 -26.19 -5.80
N LEU A 96 -18.03 -25.24 -6.60
CA LEU A 96 -17.73 -23.82 -6.38
C LEU A 96 -18.32 -23.32 -5.05
N ASP A 97 -19.50 -23.81 -4.67
CA ASP A 97 -20.16 -23.41 -3.43
C ASP A 97 -19.33 -23.80 -2.20
N GLU A 98 -18.72 -24.99 -2.20
CA GLU A 98 -17.80 -25.41 -1.12
C GLU A 98 -16.60 -24.46 -0.99
N VAL A 99 -16.06 -23.96 -2.10
CA VAL A 99 -14.97 -22.98 -2.06
C VAL A 99 -15.43 -21.68 -1.40
N PHE A 100 -16.58 -21.16 -1.80
CA PHE A 100 -17.06 -19.83 -1.42
C PHE A 100 -17.86 -19.77 -0.11
N SER A 101 -18.12 -20.92 0.52
CA SER A 101 -18.94 -21.08 1.73
C SER A 101 -18.41 -20.46 3.03
#